data_AF-A0A4Q2T6Y5-F1
#
_entry.id   AF-A0A4Q2T6Y5-F1
#
_cell.length_a   1.000
_cell.length_b   1.000
_cell.length_c   1.000
_cell.angle_alpha   90.00
_cell.angle_beta   90.00
_cell.angle_gamma   90.00
#
_symmetry.space_group_name_H-M   'P 1'
#
loop_
_entity.id
_entity.type
_entity.pdbx_description
1 polymer ?
#
loop_
_entity_poly.entity_id
_entity_poly.type
_entity_poly.pdbx_seq_one_letter_code
_entity_poly.pdbx_strand_id
1 'polypeptide(L)'
;MWTVMPSPIGDLRIVERDGSIVAIEFSPFKQHADGRPLGVRSDDEPVLAEAVRQLTAYFDRELTEFDLPLAPVGTDFQRRVWEQLEKIPHGETASYGEVAGRLGMTNAASRAVGLANGRNPIPIVVPCHRVIGANGTLTGYAGGLERKQQLLELEQDALF
;
A
#
# COMPACT_ATOMS: atom_id res chain seq x y z
N MET A 1 5.69 -9.59 -14.49
CA MET A 1 4.98 -10.86 -14.21
C MET A 1 4.02 -10.67 -13.05
N TRP A 2 3.31 -11.70 -12.60
CA TRP A 2 2.51 -11.60 -11.38
C TRP A 2 2.46 -12.90 -10.59
N THR A 3 2.17 -12.80 -9.29
CA THR A 3 1.85 -13.92 -8.40
C THR A 3 0.65 -13.56 -7.51
N VAL A 4 0.13 -14.54 -6.77
CA VAL A 4 -0.95 -14.36 -5.78
C VAL A 4 -0.53 -15.04 -4.48
N MET A 5 -0.73 -14.36 -3.36
CA MET A 5 -0.57 -14.93 -2.03
C MET A 5 -1.86 -14.78 -1.20
N PRO A 6 -2.20 -15.76 -0.36
CA PRO A 6 -3.23 -15.57 0.67
C PRO A 6 -2.71 -14.59 1.74
N SER A 7 -3.61 -13.88 2.40
CA SER A 7 -3.28 -13.05 3.56
C SER A 7 -4.46 -12.92 4.53
N PRO A 8 -4.24 -12.47 5.78
CA PRO A 8 -5.32 -12.21 6.74
C PRO A 8 -6.39 -11.21 6.26
N ILE A 9 -6.06 -10.37 5.28
CA ILE A 9 -6.96 -9.35 4.70
C ILE A 9 -7.49 -9.76 3.31
N GLY A 10 -7.43 -11.05 3.00
CA GLY A 10 -7.81 -11.66 1.73
C GLY A 10 -6.64 -11.75 0.75
N ASP A 11 -6.85 -12.47 -0.36
CA ASP A 11 -5.77 -12.71 -1.34
C ASP A 11 -5.22 -11.39 -1.90
N LEU A 12 -3.90 -11.35 -2.05
CA LEU A 12 -3.14 -10.26 -2.64
C LEU A 12 -2.53 -10.71 -3.96
N ARG A 13 -2.76 -9.93 -5.00
CA ARG A 13 -2.06 -10.11 -6.28
C ARG A 13 -0.94 -9.11 -6.39
N ILE A 14 0.27 -9.61 -6.62
CA ILE A 14 1.49 -8.80 -6.71
C ILE A 14 1.92 -8.76 -8.17
N VAL A 15 2.17 -7.57 -8.71
CA VAL A 15 2.53 -7.35 -10.11
C VAL A 15 3.91 -6.72 -10.18
N GLU A 16 4.77 -7.35 -10.96
CA GLU A 16 6.12 -6.92 -11.26
C GLU A 16 6.21 -6.48 -12.73
N ARG A 17 7.08 -5.50 -13.00
CA ARG A 17 7.53 -5.12 -14.35
C ARG A 17 8.97 -4.63 -14.28
N ASP A 18 9.80 -5.10 -15.20
CA ASP A 18 11.20 -4.68 -15.39
C ASP A 18 12.03 -4.71 -14.08
N GLY A 19 11.82 -5.74 -13.25
CA GLY A 19 12.52 -5.97 -11.99
C GLY A 19 11.99 -5.16 -10.80
N SER A 20 10.80 -4.55 -10.91
CA SER A 20 10.21 -3.75 -9.83
C SER A 20 8.73 -4.07 -9.60
N ILE A 21 8.28 -4.00 -8.34
CA ILE A 21 6.88 -4.07 -7.99
C ILE A 21 6.19 -2.79 -8.46
N VAL A 22 5.13 -2.96 -9.24
CA VAL A 22 4.34 -1.86 -9.80
C VAL A 22 2.91 -1.81 -9.26
N ALA A 23 2.40 -2.92 -8.73
CA ALA A 23 1.09 -2.95 -8.09
C ALA A 23 0.95 -4.09 -7.06
N ILE A 24 0.13 -3.85 -6.04
CA ILE A 24 -0.46 -4.86 -5.15
C ILE A 24 -1.98 -4.65 -5.14
N GLU A 25 -2.72 -5.70 -5.48
CA GLU A 25 -4.18 -5.63 -5.64
C GLU A 25 -4.86 -6.51 -4.60
N PHE A 26 -5.86 -5.95 -3.91
CA PHE A 26 -6.74 -6.72 -3.02
C PHE A 26 -7.78 -7.51 -3.80
N SER A 27 -8.14 -8.69 -3.29
CA SER A 27 -9.32 -9.42 -3.76
C SER A 27 -10.63 -8.67 -3.43
N PRO A 28 -11.69 -8.76 -4.26
CA PRO A 28 -11.70 -9.36 -5.59
C PRO A 28 -10.84 -8.55 -6.57
N PHE A 29 -9.94 -9.23 -7.27
CA PHE A 29 -9.06 -8.58 -8.23
C PHE A 29 -9.88 -7.97 -9.35
N LYS A 30 -9.49 -6.78 -9.81
CA LYS A 30 -10.14 -6.16 -10.96
C LYS A 30 -9.98 -7.08 -12.16
N GLN A 31 -11.09 -7.63 -12.61
CA GLN A 31 -11.13 -8.42 -13.84
C GLN A 31 -11.05 -7.47 -15.03
N HIS A 32 -10.21 -7.80 -16.00
CA HIS A 32 -10.30 -7.18 -17.31
C HIS A 32 -11.61 -7.60 -18.00
N ALA A 33 -11.98 -6.91 -19.06
CA ALA A 33 -13.22 -7.20 -19.81
C ALA A 33 -13.30 -8.65 -20.31
N ASP A 34 -12.16 -9.35 -20.44
CA ASP A 34 -12.04 -10.76 -20.84
C ASP A 34 -11.86 -11.73 -19.66
N GLY A 35 -11.91 -11.24 -18.41
CA GLY A 35 -11.79 -12.03 -17.19
C GLY A 35 -10.38 -12.53 -16.86
N ARG A 36 -9.35 -12.20 -17.66
CA ARG A 36 -7.98 -12.69 -17.45
C ARG A 36 -7.11 -11.66 -16.72
N PRO A 37 -6.26 -12.07 -15.76
CA PRO A 37 -5.25 -11.19 -15.20
C PRO A 37 -4.22 -10.81 -16.29
N LEU A 38 -3.90 -9.51 -16.45
CA LEU A 38 -2.85 -9.07 -17.37
C LEU A 38 -1.46 -9.61 -16.95
N GLY A 39 -0.69 -10.10 -17.92
CA GLY A 39 0.67 -10.59 -17.73
C GLY A 39 0.76 -12.10 -17.46
N VAL A 40 2.00 -12.60 -17.38
CA VAL A 40 2.30 -14.01 -17.14
C VAL A 40 2.44 -14.25 -15.64
N ARG A 41 1.78 -15.30 -15.13
CA ARG A 41 2.00 -15.77 -13.75
C ARG A 41 3.38 -16.40 -13.66
N SER A 42 4.16 -15.99 -12.68
CA SER A 42 5.44 -16.62 -12.34
C SER A 42 5.62 -16.51 -10.83
N ASP A 43 5.47 -17.64 -10.15
CA ASP A 43 5.57 -17.72 -8.69
C ASP A 43 7.04 -17.83 -8.23
N ASP A 44 7.95 -18.11 -9.17
CA ASP A 44 9.39 -18.31 -9.01
C ASP A 44 10.24 -17.10 -9.45
N GLU A 45 9.63 -16.05 -10.02
CA GLU A 45 10.33 -14.82 -10.36
C GLU A 45 10.94 -14.18 -9.09
N PRO A 46 12.25 -13.90 -9.05
CA PRO A 46 12.94 -13.51 -7.82
C PRO A 46 12.31 -12.32 -7.07
N VAL A 47 11.89 -11.27 -7.78
CA VAL A 47 11.28 -10.07 -7.16
C VAL A 47 9.89 -10.39 -6.59
N LEU A 48 9.12 -11.25 -7.25
CA LEU A 48 7.80 -11.66 -6.76
C LEU A 48 7.92 -12.60 -5.56
N ALA A 49 8.84 -13.55 -5.60
CA ALA A 49 9.12 -14.45 -4.48
C ALA A 49 9.58 -13.69 -3.24
N GLU A 50 10.45 -12.68 -3.41
CA GLU A 50 10.90 -11.82 -2.31
C GLU A 50 9.77 -10.95 -1.75
N ALA A 51 8.91 -10.39 -2.61
CA ALA A 51 7.73 -9.65 -2.17
C ALA A 51 6.77 -10.53 -1.35
N VAL A 52 6.52 -11.77 -1.77
CA VAL A 52 5.71 -12.74 -1.01
C VAL A 52 6.35 -13.01 0.34
N ARG A 53 7.66 -13.29 0.39
CA ARG A 53 8.40 -13.56 1.63
C ARG A 53 8.27 -12.41 2.64
N GLN A 54 8.49 -11.17 2.20
CA GLN A 54 8.42 -10.00 3.07
C GLN A 54 6.98 -9.68 3.51
N LEU A 55 5.99 -9.81 2.62
CA LEU A 55 4.59 -9.63 2.99
C LEU A 55 4.13 -10.69 4.00
N THR A 56 4.56 -11.95 3.85
CA THR A 56 4.33 -12.99 4.85
C THR A 56 4.92 -12.58 6.21
N ALA A 57 6.21 -12.21 6.24
CA ALA A 57 6.86 -11.76 7.47
C ALA A 57 6.17 -10.52 8.10
N TYR A 58 5.65 -9.60 7.29
CA TYR A 58 4.88 -8.44 7.76
C TYR A 58 3.57 -8.88 8.44
N PHE A 59 2.81 -9.77 7.81
CA PHE A 59 1.57 -10.30 8.40
C PHE A 59 1.82 -11.16 9.65
N ASP A 60 2.98 -11.81 9.73
CA ASP A 60 3.42 -12.57 10.90
C ASP A 60 4.05 -11.67 12.00
N ARG A 61 4.10 -10.35 11.78
CA ARG A 61 4.68 -9.34 12.70
C ARG A 61 6.20 -9.48 12.90
N GLU A 62 6.89 -10.10 11.96
CA GLU A 62 8.33 -10.31 11.96
C GLU A 62 9.10 -9.25 11.14
N LEU A 63 8.37 -8.42 10.38
CA LEU A 63 8.94 -7.38 9.51
C LEU A 63 8.17 -6.07 9.66
N THR A 64 8.89 -4.98 9.89
CA THR A 64 8.34 -3.62 10.02
C THR A 64 8.71 -2.70 8.85
N GLU A 65 9.75 -3.05 8.08
CA GLU A 65 10.26 -2.28 6.94
C GLU A 65 10.45 -3.18 5.72
N PHE A 66 9.93 -2.74 4.57
CA PHE A 66 10.08 -3.45 3.31
C PHE A 66 11.34 -2.99 2.57
N ASP A 67 12.09 -3.95 2.04
CA ASP A 67 13.21 -3.73 1.12
C ASP A 67 12.87 -4.36 -0.23
N LEU A 68 12.09 -3.64 -1.03
CA LEU A 68 11.59 -4.10 -2.33
C LEU A 68 11.84 -3.03 -3.39
N PRO A 69 12.22 -3.41 -4.63
CA PRO A 69 12.31 -2.45 -5.72
C PRO A 69 10.90 -2.00 -6.13
N LEU A 70 10.58 -0.72 -5.91
CA LEU A 70 9.25 -0.16 -6.22
C LEU A 70 9.31 0.77 -7.44
N ALA A 71 8.35 0.62 -8.35
CA ALA A 71 8.17 1.50 -9.50
C ALA A 71 6.69 1.87 -9.70
N PRO A 72 6.04 2.55 -8.72
CA PRO A 72 4.63 2.87 -8.81
C PRO A 72 4.34 3.85 -9.96
N VAL A 73 3.36 3.52 -10.80
CA VAL A 73 2.96 4.35 -11.95
C VAL A 73 1.88 5.35 -11.53
N GLY A 74 2.18 6.63 -11.66
CA GLY A 74 1.26 7.73 -11.34
C GLY A 74 1.76 9.08 -11.83
N THR A 75 0.99 10.14 -11.60
CA THR A 75 1.41 11.52 -11.88
C THR A 75 2.55 11.95 -10.94
N ASP A 76 3.27 13.01 -11.31
CA ASP A 76 4.37 13.53 -10.48
C ASP A 76 3.91 13.90 -9.07
N PHE A 77 2.71 14.47 -8.95
CA PHE A 77 2.12 14.77 -7.65
C PHE A 77 1.84 13.50 -6.85
N GLN A 78 1.28 12.46 -7.48
CA GLN A 78 1.01 11.19 -6.81
C GLN A 78 2.29 10.53 -6.30
N ARG A 79 3.33 10.44 -7.13
CA ARG A 79 4.62 9.85 -6.74
C ARG A 79 5.23 10.59 -5.55
N ARG A 80 5.23 11.93 -5.57
CA ARG A 80 5.66 12.75 -4.43
C ARG A 80 4.86 12.49 -3.15
N VAL A 81 3.55 12.28 -3.26
CA VAL A 81 2.72 11.90 -2.10
C VAL A 81 3.18 10.54 -1.57
N TRP A 82 3.29 9.52 -2.43
CA TRP A 82 3.67 8.16 -2.04
C TRP A 82 5.06 8.10 -1.38
N GLU A 83 6.02 8.87 -1.89
CA GLU A 83 7.34 9.04 -1.25
C GLU A 83 7.25 9.62 0.18
N GLN A 84 6.23 10.44 0.50
CA GLN A 84 6.02 10.90 1.88
C GLN A 84 5.28 9.86 2.74
N LEU A 85 4.50 8.98 2.12
CA LEU A 85 3.81 7.90 2.84
C LEU A 85 4.82 6.87 3.35
N GLU A 86 5.80 6.49 2.52
CA GLU A 86 6.89 5.57 2.88
C GLU A 86 7.69 6.03 4.11
N LYS A 87 7.68 7.35 4.40
CA LYS A 87 8.32 7.94 5.58
C LYS A 87 7.46 7.92 6.85
N ILE A 88 6.26 7.34 6.82
CA ILE A 88 5.43 7.17 8.01
C ILE A 88 5.82 5.82 8.63
N PRO A 89 6.44 5.78 9.82
CA PRO A 89 6.91 4.53 10.43
C PRO A 89 5.80 3.52 10.69
N HIS A 90 6.18 2.25 10.82
CA HIS A 90 5.30 1.19 11.28
C HIS A 90 4.71 1.53 12.66
N GLY A 91 3.39 1.36 12.82
CA GLY A 91 2.69 1.65 14.08
C GLY A 91 2.36 3.13 14.29
N GLU A 92 2.84 4.02 13.42
CA GLU A 92 2.52 5.45 13.45
C GLU A 92 1.45 5.84 12.43
N THR A 93 0.80 6.98 12.67
CA THR A 93 -0.15 7.56 11.72
C THR A 93 0.17 9.03 11.45
N ALA A 94 -0.29 9.51 10.30
CA ALA A 94 -0.24 10.93 9.94
C ALA A 94 -1.59 11.40 9.40
N SER A 95 -1.87 12.69 9.52
CA SER A 95 -3.01 13.33 8.89
C SER A 95 -2.70 13.73 7.44
N TYR A 96 -3.75 13.86 6.62
CA TYR A 96 -3.61 14.40 5.27
C TYR A 96 -2.95 15.79 5.23
N GLY A 97 -3.20 16.61 6.26
CA GLY A 97 -2.60 17.94 6.39
C GLY A 97 -1.10 17.88 6.71
N GLU A 98 -0.68 16.96 7.57
CA GLU A 98 0.76 16.75 7.85
C GLU A 98 1.50 16.27 6.61
N VAL A 99 0.92 15.34 5.84
CA VAL A 99 1.51 14.91 4.56
C VAL A 99 1.59 16.07 3.56
N ALA A 100 0.56 16.94 3.51
CA ALA A 100 0.63 18.16 2.70
C ALA A 100 1.75 19.11 3.17
N GLY A 101 1.93 19.27 4.48
CA GLY A 101 3.02 20.04 5.08
C GLY A 101 4.41 19.51 4.71
N ARG A 102 4.60 18.18 4.74
CA ARG A 102 5.85 17.51 4.28
C ARG A 102 6.17 17.82 2.81
N LEU A 103 5.16 18.13 2.00
CA LEU A 103 5.31 18.51 0.58
C LEU A 103 5.52 20.01 0.38
N GLY A 104 5.61 20.81 1.44
CA GLY A 104 5.71 22.26 1.39
C GLY A 104 4.38 22.94 0.99
N MET A 105 3.25 22.25 1.16
CA MET A 105 1.92 22.75 0.81
C MET A 105 1.14 23.17 2.06
N THR A 106 0.13 24.03 1.87
CA THR A 106 -0.79 24.41 2.94
C THR A 106 -1.84 23.33 3.19
N ASN A 107 -2.54 23.42 4.32
CA ASN A 107 -3.64 22.50 4.66
C ASN A 107 -4.76 22.44 3.60
N ALA A 108 -4.89 23.46 2.73
CA ALA A 108 -5.83 23.44 1.60
C ALA A 108 -5.55 22.28 0.63
N ALA A 109 -4.32 21.79 0.57
CA ALA A 109 -3.93 20.66 -0.28
C ALA A 109 -4.30 19.28 0.31
N SER A 110 -4.78 19.19 1.55
CA SER A 110 -5.11 17.91 2.23
C SER A 110 -6.07 17.04 1.41
N ARG A 111 -7.05 17.66 0.73
CA ARG A 111 -7.98 16.93 -0.13
C ARG A 111 -7.29 16.33 -1.36
N ALA A 112 -6.36 17.06 -1.98
CA ALA A 112 -5.58 16.56 -3.11
C ALA A 112 -4.67 15.41 -2.68
N VAL A 113 -4.04 15.53 -1.50
CA VAL A 113 -3.26 14.45 -0.89
C VAL A 113 -4.13 13.22 -0.64
N GLY A 114 -5.35 13.38 -0.10
CA GLY A 114 -6.27 12.26 0.09
C GLY A 114 -6.65 11.55 -1.21
N LEU A 115 -6.86 12.30 -2.30
CA LEU A 115 -7.09 11.72 -3.62
C LEU A 115 -5.88 10.96 -4.15
N ALA A 116 -4.66 11.48 -3.94
CA ALA A 116 -3.42 10.79 -4.32
C ALA A 116 -3.16 9.53 -3.45
N ASN A 117 -3.44 9.59 -2.16
CA ASN A 117 -3.36 8.47 -1.22
C ASN A 117 -4.26 7.31 -1.66
N GLY A 118 -5.51 7.62 -2.05
CA GLY A 118 -6.45 6.62 -2.57
C GLY A 118 -6.09 6.04 -3.95
N ARG A 119 -5.08 6.59 -4.63
CA ARG A 119 -4.58 6.11 -5.92
C ARG A 119 -3.27 5.32 -5.81
N ASN A 120 -2.78 5.08 -4.60
CA ASN A 120 -1.60 4.26 -4.36
C ASN A 120 -1.77 2.87 -5.02
N PRO A 121 -0.89 2.49 -5.98
CA PRO A 121 -0.97 1.20 -6.65
C PRO A 121 -0.35 0.06 -5.82
N ILE A 122 0.47 0.35 -4.81
CA ILE A 122 1.22 -0.63 -4.02
C ILE A 122 0.85 -0.47 -2.53
N PRO A 123 -0.41 -0.75 -2.13
CA PRO A 123 -0.82 -0.69 -0.72
C PRO A 123 0.01 -1.64 0.15
N ILE A 124 -0.07 -1.44 1.48
CA ILE A 124 0.72 -2.15 2.50
C ILE A 124 2.18 -1.69 2.48
N VAL A 125 2.88 -1.93 1.36
CA VAL A 125 4.29 -1.57 1.18
C VAL A 125 4.47 -0.06 1.10
N VAL A 126 3.68 0.63 0.26
CA VAL A 126 3.47 2.08 0.38
C VAL A 126 2.29 2.28 1.35
N PRO A 127 2.52 2.79 2.57
CA PRO A 127 1.58 2.59 3.68
C PRO A 127 0.45 3.64 3.70
N CYS A 128 -0.39 3.63 2.66
CA CYS A 128 -1.52 4.56 2.54
C CYS A 128 -2.62 4.35 3.60
N HIS A 129 -2.60 3.22 4.33
CA HIS A 129 -3.48 2.96 5.48
C HIS A 129 -3.08 3.78 6.72
N ARG A 130 -1.82 4.21 6.83
CA ARG A 130 -1.31 5.03 7.95
C ARG A 130 -1.75 6.50 7.89
N VAL A 131 -2.44 6.93 6.83
CA VAL A 131 -2.96 8.30 6.72
C VAL A 131 -4.43 8.38 7.12
N ILE A 132 -4.77 9.21 8.09
CA ILE A 132 -6.12 9.32 8.67
C ILE A 132 -6.61 10.79 8.74
N GLY A 133 -7.89 10.98 9.07
CA GLY A 133 -8.41 12.32 9.36
C GLY A 133 -7.76 12.90 10.62
N ALA A 134 -7.59 14.23 10.68
CA ALA A 134 -6.97 14.90 11.83
C ALA A 134 -7.73 14.69 13.15
N ASN A 135 -9.00 14.30 13.08
CA ASN A 135 -9.84 13.93 14.22
C ASN A 135 -9.79 12.42 14.55
N GLY A 136 -8.84 11.67 13.99
CA GLY A 136 -8.72 10.22 14.15
C GLY A 136 -9.67 9.40 13.29
N THR A 137 -10.52 10.02 12.45
CA THR A 137 -11.49 9.27 11.64
C THR A 137 -10.79 8.53 10.50
N LEU A 138 -11.09 7.23 10.38
CA LEU A 138 -10.74 6.46 9.20
C LEU A 138 -11.65 6.83 8.04
N THR A 139 -11.06 7.44 7.02
CA THR A 139 -11.74 7.70 5.75
C THR A 139 -10.97 7.07 4.60
N GLY A 140 -11.69 6.82 3.50
CA GLY A 140 -11.15 6.50 2.17
C GLY A 140 -9.97 5.53 2.13
N TYR A 141 -10.24 4.26 1.81
CA TYR A 141 -9.21 3.27 1.53
C TYR A 141 -9.57 2.47 0.30
N ALA A 142 -8.62 2.29 -0.63
CA ALA A 142 -8.86 1.56 -1.87
C ALA A 142 -9.28 0.10 -1.62
N GLY A 143 -8.75 -0.51 -0.55
CA GLY A 143 -9.12 -1.85 -0.09
C GLY A 143 -10.33 -1.92 0.84
N GLY A 144 -11.04 -0.81 1.09
CA GLY A 144 -12.13 -0.75 2.06
C GLY A 144 -11.68 -0.50 3.51
N LEU A 145 -12.56 0.11 4.32
CA LEU A 145 -12.19 0.54 5.68
C LEU A 145 -11.85 -0.62 6.62
N GLU A 146 -12.46 -1.79 6.42
CA GLU A 146 -12.16 -3.00 7.20
C GLU A 146 -10.68 -3.40 7.10
N ARG A 147 -10.14 -3.48 5.88
CA ARG A 147 -8.71 -3.77 5.69
C ARG A 147 -7.81 -2.71 6.29
N LYS A 148 -8.20 -1.44 6.17
CA LYS A 148 -7.43 -0.33 6.77
C LYS A 148 -7.34 -0.49 8.29
N GLN A 149 -8.46 -0.83 8.93
CA GLN A 149 -8.52 -1.07 10.38
C GLN A 149 -7.65 -2.27 10.75
N GLN A 150 -7.78 -3.41 10.05
CA GLN A 150 -6.97 -4.61 10.30
C GLN A 150 -5.47 -4.36 10.16
N LEU A 151 -5.05 -3.59 9.14
CA LEU A 151 -3.64 -3.23 8.97
C LEU A 151 -3.15 -2.30 10.09
N LEU A 152 -3.95 -1.32 10.51
CA LEU A 152 -3.58 -0.48 11.64
C LEU A 152 -3.45 -1.31 12.93
N GLU A 153 -4.38 -2.23 13.19
CA GLU A 153 -4.36 -3.14 14.34
C GLU A 153 -3.20 -4.14 14.31
N LEU A 154 -2.80 -4.59 13.12
CA LEU A 154 -1.61 -5.43 12.93
C LEU A 154 -0.36 -4.70 13.39
N GLU A 155 -0.26 -3.41 13.07
CA GLU A 155 0.92 -2.59 13.34
C GLU A 155 0.95 -1.96 14.74
N GLN A 156 -0.18 -1.93 15.44
CA GLN A 156 -0.18 -1.57 16.86
C GLN A 156 0.42 -2.73 17.66
N ASP A 157 1.39 -2.42 18.51
CA ASP A 157 1.88 -3.38 19.51
C ASP A 157 0.68 -3.97 20.25
N ALA A 158 0.68 -5.29 20.43
CA ALA A 158 -0.26 -5.91 21.34
C ALA A 158 0.01 -5.31 22.72
N LEU A 159 -0.82 -4.34 23.12
CA LEU A 159 -0.93 -3.96 24.51
C LEU A 159 -1.47 -5.20 25.23
N PHE A 160 -0.52 -5.93 25.83
CA PHE A 160 -0.65 -7.05 26.77
C PHE A 160 -0.86 -8.44 26.15
#